data_AF-A0AA88VIE9-F1
#
_entry.id   AF-A0AA88VIE9-F1
#
_cell.length_a   1.000
_cell.length_b   1.000
_cell.length_c   1.000
_cell.angle_alpha   90.00
_cell.angle_beta   90.00
_cell.angle_gamma   90.00
#
_symmetry.space_group_name_H-M   'P 1'
#
loop_
_entity.id
_entity.type
_entity.pdbx_description
1 polymer ?
#
loop_
_entity_poly.entity_id
_entity_poly.type
_entity_poly.pdbx_seq_one_letter_code
_entity_poly.pdbx_strand_id
1 'polypeptide(L)'
;MESTAVPSAGYAFAAVPSARPLLSPQNLLILPFRLTKSVFESWRQLNDFHPQIVIGTGGYVSLPVCLAASLKGLKLVIQEQNSVPGIANWVLSFIADKVFVAFNSTVDRFPRNKCVVCGNPVRLSLRRYIPKAVARTHFFPGAGDSEAKLVLVLGGSSGANAINIALLNLYNLMLLERKSLCIIWQTGVEAFHEMESLVKNHPNLILKP
;
A
#
# COMPACT_ATOMS: atom_id res chain seq x y z
N MET A 1 4.92 4.75 -7.72
CA MET A 1 4.36 5.54 -6.60
C MET A 1 5.48 6.14 -5.76
N GLU A 2 6.46 5.33 -5.38
CA GLU A 2 7.61 5.65 -4.52
C GLU A 2 8.58 6.62 -5.19
N SER A 3 8.82 6.46 -6.50
CA SER A 3 9.64 7.37 -7.31
C SER A 3 9.13 8.82 -7.33
N THR A 4 7.87 9.03 -6.97
CA THR A 4 7.26 10.35 -6.83
C THR A 4 7.15 10.74 -5.36
N ALA A 5 6.63 9.85 -4.52
CA ALA A 5 6.36 10.13 -3.11
C ALA A 5 7.62 10.42 -2.28
N VAL A 6 8.74 9.71 -2.54
CA VAL A 6 9.99 9.87 -1.78
C VAL A 6 10.64 11.23 -2.07
N PRO A 7 10.87 11.63 -3.35
CA PRO A 7 11.37 12.97 -3.66
C PRO A 7 10.45 14.09 -3.20
N SER A 8 9.12 13.94 -3.32
CA SER A 8 8.17 14.96 -2.84
C SER A 8 8.24 15.19 -1.33
N ALA A 9 8.72 14.21 -0.56
CA ALA A 9 8.96 14.34 0.88
C ALA A 9 10.36 14.89 1.21
N GLY A 10 11.17 15.24 0.21
CA GLY A 10 12.51 15.80 0.38
C GLY A 10 13.63 14.78 0.58
N TYR A 11 13.38 13.50 0.30
CA TYR A 11 14.38 12.43 0.45
C TYR A 11 14.97 12.01 -0.91
N ALA A 12 16.25 11.61 -0.88
CA ALA A 12 16.90 11.05 -2.05
C ALA A 12 16.24 9.73 -2.46
N PHE A 13 15.99 9.58 -3.77
CA PHE A 13 15.45 8.36 -4.36
C PHE A 13 16.49 7.75 -5.30
N ALA A 14 16.82 6.48 -5.08
CA ALA A 14 17.64 5.69 -5.97
C ALA A 14 16.82 4.50 -6.50
N ALA A 15 16.79 4.36 -7.82
CA ALA A 15 16.15 3.20 -8.45
C ALA A 15 17.10 2.00 -8.40
N VAL A 16 16.53 0.81 -8.21
CA VAL A 16 17.26 -0.46 -8.31
C VAL A 16 16.54 -1.30 -9.37
N PRO A 17 17.25 -1.99 -10.28
CA PRO A 17 16.64 -2.84 -11.27
C PRO A 17 15.76 -3.90 -10.61
N SER A 18 14.56 -4.07 -11.14
CA SER A 18 13.62 -5.05 -10.60
C SER A 18 14.01 -6.46 -11.05
N ALA A 19 14.23 -7.35 -10.08
CA ALA A 19 14.33 -8.79 -10.31
C ALA A 19 12.95 -9.47 -10.18
N ARG A 20 11.91 -8.92 -10.81
CA ARG A 20 10.57 -9.53 -10.79
C ARG A 20 10.59 -10.82 -11.61
N PRO A 21 10.20 -11.97 -11.03
CA PRO A 21 10.00 -13.19 -11.80
C PRO A 21 8.78 -13.00 -12.69
N LEU A 22 9.01 -12.81 -13.98
CA LEU A 22 7.99 -13.02 -14.99
C LEU A 22 7.87 -14.53 -15.19
N LEU A 23 6.64 -15.07 -15.19
CA LEU A 23 6.31 -16.51 -15.23
C LEU A 23 6.77 -17.24 -16.52
N SER A 24 7.66 -16.67 -17.33
CA SER A 24 8.22 -17.36 -18.48
C SER A 24 9.48 -18.16 -18.09
N PRO A 25 9.64 -19.40 -18.60
CA PRO A 25 10.82 -20.24 -18.30
C PRO A 25 12.16 -19.56 -18.61
N GLN A 26 12.20 -18.74 -19.67
CA GLN A 26 13.38 -17.96 -20.06
C GLN A 26 13.75 -16.89 -19.01
N ASN A 27 12.76 -16.26 -18.38
CA ASN A 27 13.02 -15.28 -17.33
C ASN A 27 13.50 -15.93 -16.02
N LEU A 28 13.17 -17.20 -15.78
CA LEU A 28 13.69 -17.96 -14.64
C LEU A 28 15.21 -18.21 -14.76
N LEU A 29 15.71 -18.49 -15.96
CA LEU A 29 17.14 -18.73 -16.21
C LEU A 29 17.99 -17.46 -16.07
N ILE A 30 17.42 -16.29 -16.40
CA ILE A 30 18.12 -15.00 -16.34
C ILE A 30 17.98 -14.37 -14.94
N LEU A 31 17.05 -14.86 -14.11
CA LEU A 31 16.76 -14.32 -12.79
C LEU A 31 17.99 -14.25 -11.86
N PRO A 32 18.85 -15.28 -11.77
CA PRO A 32 20.06 -15.20 -10.95
C PRO A 32 20.99 -14.08 -11.40
N PHE A 33 21.18 -13.90 -12.71
CA PHE A 33 22.03 -12.84 -13.26
C PHE A 33 21.45 -11.43 -13.02
N ARG A 34 20.12 -11.26 -13.15
CA ARG A 34 19.47 -9.99 -12.80
C ARG A 34 19.56 -9.70 -11.31
N LEU A 35 19.40 -10.72 -10.47
CA LEU A 35 19.51 -10.58 -9.03
C LEU A 35 20.94 -10.18 -8.63
N THR A 36 21.98 -10.85 -9.15
CA THR A 36 23.37 -10.50 -8.84
C THR A 36 23.72 -9.09 -9.27
N LYS A 37 23.30 -8.69 -10.49
CA LYS A 37 23.45 -7.30 -10.94
C LYS A 37 22.75 -6.31 -10.01
N SER A 38 21.52 -6.60 -9.61
CA SER A 38 20.73 -5.73 -8.72
C SER A 38 21.35 -5.65 -7.31
N VAL A 39 21.90 -6.75 -6.80
CA VAL A 39 22.65 -6.79 -5.54
C VAL A 39 23.91 -5.93 -5.63
N PHE A 40 24.67 -6.02 -6.72
CA PHE A 40 25.88 -5.21 -6.92
C PHE A 40 25.57 -3.72 -7.01
N GLU A 41 24.52 -3.34 -7.76
CA GLU A 41 24.07 -1.95 -7.83
C GLU A 41 23.57 -1.46 -6.45
N SER A 42 22.82 -2.28 -5.72
CA SER A 42 22.41 -1.97 -4.35
C SER A 42 23.60 -1.80 -3.42
N TRP A 43 24.63 -2.65 -3.57
CA TRP A 43 25.86 -2.55 -2.77
C TRP A 43 26.60 -1.23 -3.01
N ARG A 44 26.67 -0.77 -4.26
CA ARG A 44 27.22 0.57 -4.60
C ARG A 44 26.39 1.68 -3.97
N GLN A 45 25.06 1.64 -4.08
CA GLN A 45 24.19 2.65 -3.47
C GLN A 45 24.33 2.69 -1.94
N LEU A 46 24.46 1.53 -1.29
CA LEU A 46 24.71 1.45 0.15
C LEU A 46 26.11 1.98 0.53
N ASN A 47 27.11 1.82 -0.34
CA ASN A 47 28.42 2.45 -0.14
C ASN A 47 28.32 3.96 -0.25
N ASP A 48 27.57 4.50 -1.20
CA ASP A 48 27.49 5.96 -1.36
C ASP A 48 26.68 6.58 -0.21
N PHE A 49 25.58 5.95 0.20
CA PHE A 49 24.68 6.45 1.24
C PHE A 49 25.19 6.24 2.68
N HIS A 50 26.06 5.25 2.92
CA HIS A 50 26.57 4.89 4.26
C HIS A 50 25.50 4.72 5.37
N PRO A 51 24.44 3.91 5.16
CA PRO A 51 23.42 3.73 6.18
C PRO A 51 23.92 2.95 7.39
N GLN A 52 23.40 3.29 8.56
CA GLN A 52 23.62 2.52 9.80
C GLN A 52 22.66 1.33 9.91
N ILE A 53 21.46 1.45 9.32
CA ILE A 53 20.41 0.44 9.32
C ILE A 53 19.68 0.45 7.98
N VAL A 54 19.26 -0.73 7.53
CA VAL A 54 18.43 -0.92 6.34
C VAL A 54 17.09 -1.51 6.76
N ILE A 55 16.01 -0.93 6.25
CA ILE A 55 14.63 -1.36 6.51
C ILE A 55 14.02 -1.87 5.22
N GLY A 56 13.70 -3.18 5.17
CA GLY A 56 12.99 -3.78 4.05
C GLY A 56 11.48 -3.88 4.31
N THR A 57 10.65 -3.36 3.41
CA THR A 57 9.18 -3.39 3.56
C THR A 57 8.50 -4.40 2.63
N GLY A 58 9.27 -5.31 2.02
CA GLY A 58 8.79 -6.31 1.06
C GLY A 58 8.86 -5.87 -0.40
N GLY A 59 8.32 -6.71 -1.28
CA GLY A 59 8.41 -6.53 -2.73
C GLY A 59 9.74 -7.01 -3.35
N TYR A 60 9.75 -7.15 -4.67
CA TYR A 60 10.88 -7.73 -5.42
C TYR A 60 12.16 -6.88 -5.37
N VAL A 61 12.02 -5.56 -5.19
CA VAL A 61 13.15 -4.62 -5.10
C VAL A 61 13.84 -4.69 -3.74
N SER A 62 13.11 -5.01 -2.66
CA SER A 62 13.70 -5.11 -1.32
C SER A 62 14.69 -6.26 -1.20
N LEU A 63 14.52 -7.35 -1.96
CA LEU A 63 15.38 -8.53 -1.89
C LEU A 63 16.86 -8.22 -2.18
N PRO A 64 17.24 -7.66 -3.35
CA PRO A 64 18.64 -7.35 -3.64
C PRO A 64 19.25 -6.31 -2.68
N VAL A 65 18.46 -5.31 -2.26
CA VAL A 65 18.92 -4.25 -1.36
C VAL A 65 19.24 -4.82 0.02
N CYS A 66 18.32 -5.61 0.58
CA CYS A 66 18.49 -6.21 1.90
C CYS A 66 19.59 -7.29 1.90
N LEU A 67 19.73 -8.06 0.80
CA LEU A 67 20.84 -9.00 0.66
C LEU A 67 22.19 -8.27 0.60
N ALA A 68 22.31 -7.19 -0.17
CA ALA A 68 23.51 -6.36 -0.20
C ALA A 68 23.85 -5.76 1.18
N ALA A 69 22.83 -5.33 1.93
CA ALA A 69 23.00 -4.84 3.29
C ALA A 69 23.52 -5.91 4.25
N SER A 70 22.95 -7.11 4.19
CA SER A 70 23.39 -8.26 4.99
C SER A 70 24.83 -8.66 4.65
N LEU A 71 25.21 -8.68 3.36
CA LEU A 71 26.59 -8.98 2.92
C LEU A 71 27.60 -7.91 3.38
N LYS A 72 27.16 -6.66 3.58
CA LYS A 72 27.99 -5.59 4.16
C LYS A 72 28.08 -5.65 5.69
N GLY A 73 27.37 -6.55 6.35
CA GLY A 73 27.28 -6.59 7.81
C GLY A 73 26.49 -5.43 8.41
N LEU A 74 25.63 -4.77 7.62
CA LEU A 74 24.75 -3.73 8.11
C LEU A 74 23.59 -4.31 8.92
N LYS A 75 23.07 -3.53 9.87
CA LYS A 75 21.84 -3.89 10.58
C LYS A 75 20.68 -3.91 9.60
N LEU A 76 19.97 -5.03 9.57
CA LEU A 76 18.85 -5.27 8.66
C LEU A 76 17.61 -5.61 9.47
N VAL A 77 16.58 -4.80 9.30
CA VAL A 77 15.24 -5.12 9.81
C VAL A 77 14.25 -5.15 8.67
N ILE A 78 13.22 -5.98 8.81
CA ILE A 78 12.14 -6.03 7.83
C ILE A 78 10.78 -5.79 8.48
N GLN A 79 9.82 -5.32 7.68
CA GLN A 79 8.45 -5.05 8.11
C GLN A 79 7.45 -5.79 7.19
N GLU A 80 6.57 -6.59 7.79
CA GLU A 80 5.50 -7.32 7.10
C GLU A 80 4.13 -6.73 7.48
N GLN A 81 3.44 -6.18 6.48
CA GLN A 81 2.16 -5.50 6.63
C GLN A 81 0.98 -6.46 6.61
N ASN A 82 1.15 -7.64 6.00
CA ASN A 82 0.08 -8.56 5.67
C ASN A 82 -0.08 -9.66 6.73
N SER A 83 -1.28 -10.26 6.74
CA SER A 83 -1.57 -11.45 7.54
C SER A 83 -0.91 -12.73 6.98
N VAL A 84 -0.61 -12.73 5.68
CA VAL A 84 0.18 -13.76 4.99
C VAL A 84 1.42 -13.10 4.43
N PRO A 85 2.63 -13.55 4.80
CA PRO A 85 3.85 -12.86 4.42
C PRO A 85 4.12 -12.97 2.92
N GLY A 86 4.65 -11.90 2.35
CA GLY A 86 5.16 -11.93 0.98
C GLY A 86 6.41 -12.81 0.90
N ILE A 87 6.62 -13.47 -0.25
CA ILE A 87 7.79 -14.35 -0.49
C ILE A 87 9.10 -13.61 -0.20
N ALA A 88 9.23 -12.35 -0.62
CA ALA A 88 10.42 -11.55 -0.36
C ALA A 88 10.70 -11.39 1.14
N ASN A 89 9.71 -11.01 1.94
CA ASN A 89 9.87 -10.87 3.39
C ASN A 89 10.13 -12.21 4.07
N TRP A 90 9.48 -13.29 3.60
CA TRP A 90 9.74 -14.63 4.09
C TRP A 90 11.20 -15.03 3.90
N VAL A 91 11.75 -14.87 2.70
CA VAL A 91 13.18 -15.15 2.43
C VAL A 91 14.10 -14.23 3.25
N LEU A 92 13.80 -12.93 3.31
CA LEU A 92 14.61 -11.97 4.03
C LEU A 92 14.60 -12.19 5.56
N SER A 93 13.55 -12.80 6.11
CA SER A 93 13.44 -13.06 7.55
C SER A 93 14.57 -13.94 8.11
N PHE A 94 15.14 -14.81 7.27
CA PHE A 94 16.25 -15.68 7.67
C PHE A 94 17.55 -14.88 7.87
N ILE A 95 17.76 -13.79 7.13
CA ILE A 95 18.97 -12.95 7.19
C ILE A 95 18.78 -11.65 8.00
N ALA A 96 17.55 -11.19 8.22
CA ALA A 96 17.29 -10.00 9.02
C ALA A 96 17.64 -10.20 10.51
N ASP A 97 18.06 -9.13 11.19
CA ASP A 97 18.24 -9.07 12.64
C ASP A 97 16.89 -9.14 13.37
N LYS A 98 15.89 -8.41 12.86
CA LYS A 98 14.51 -8.37 13.42
C LYS A 98 13.45 -8.29 12.32
N VAL A 99 12.28 -8.84 12.63
CA VAL A 99 11.10 -8.88 11.77
C VAL A 99 9.94 -8.21 12.49
N PHE A 100 9.57 -7.00 12.07
CA PHE A 100 8.40 -6.30 12.57
C PHE A 100 7.15 -6.79 11.85
N VAL A 101 6.16 -7.27 12.60
CA VAL A 101 4.92 -7.81 12.03
C VAL A 101 3.71 -7.00 12.47
N ALA A 102 2.75 -6.86 11.57
CA ALA A 102 1.50 -6.17 11.84
C ALA A 102 0.53 -6.99 12.68
N PHE A 103 0.51 -8.32 12.50
CA PHE A 103 -0.46 -9.21 13.12
C PHE A 103 0.21 -10.35 13.89
N ASN A 104 -0.39 -10.75 15.01
CA ASN A 104 0.05 -11.91 15.78
C ASN A 104 0.02 -13.20 14.94
N SER A 105 -0.97 -13.36 14.07
CA SER A 105 -1.11 -14.52 13.18
C SER A 105 0.04 -14.69 12.20
N THR A 106 0.77 -13.62 11.89
CA THR A 106 1.91 -13.66 10.96
C THR A 106 3.18 -14.22 11.63
N VAL A 107 3.28 -14.19 12.97
CA VAL A 107 4.48 -14.60 13.72
C VAL A 107 4.89 -16.04 13.41
N ASP A 108 3.92 -16.94 13.24
CA ASP A 108 4.16 -18.37 12.99
C ASP A 108 4.76 -18.67 11.61
N ARG A 109 4.82 -17.67 10.73
CA ARG A 109 5.40 -17.79 9.39
C ARG A 109 6.86 -17.36 9.32
N PHE A 110 7.43 -16.89 10.42
CA PHE A 110 8.77 -16.34 10.51
C PHE A 110 9.58 -16.98 11.67
N PRO A 111 10.90 -16.80 11.72
CA PRO A 111 11.70 -17.19 12.89
C PRO A 111 11.23 -16.42 14.14
N ARG A 112 10.49 -17.11 15.03
CA ARG A 112 9.78 -16.47 16.16
C ARG A 112 10.68 -15.60 17.06
N ASN A 113 11.92 -15.99 17.29
CA ASN A 113 12.89 -15.24 18.10
C ASN A 113 13.32 -13.88 17.48
N LYS A 114 13.05 -13.68 16.20
CA LYS A 114 13.31 -12.43 15.48
C LYS A 114 12.08 -11.52 15.39
N CYS A 115 10.88 -12.05 15.66
CA CYS A 115 9.63 -11.33 15.47
C CYS A 115 9.36 -10.31 16.59
N VAL A 116 8.83 -9.16 16.21
CA VAL A 116 8.28 -8.14 17.11
C VAL A 116 6.94 -7.68 16.55
N VAL A 117 5.87 -7.79 17.34
CA VAL A 117 4.52 -7.38 16.92
C VAL A 117 4.33 -5.90 17.22
N CYS A 118 4.22 -5.07 16.18
CA CYS A 118 4.11 -3.61 16.32
C CYS A 118 2.91 -2.99 15.58
N GLY A 119 2.15 -3.78 14.82
CA GLY A 119 1.13 -3.24 13.94
C GLY A 119 1.72 -2.61 12.66
N ASN A 120 0.89 -1.88 11.93
CA ASN A 120 1.31 -1.14 10.74
C ASN A 120 1.60 0.33 11.07
N PRO A 121 2.67 0.93 10.52
CA PRO A 121 2.86 2.37 10.57
C PRO A 121 1.67 3.07 9.89
N VAL A 122 0.98 3.94 10.63
CA VAL A 122 -0.16 4.72 10.14
C VAL A 122 0.17 6.21 10.14
N ARG A 123 -0.40 6.95 9.18
CA ARG A 123 -0.22 8.40 9.07
C ARG A 123 -0.69 9.09 10.36
N LEU A 124 0.13 9.99 10.91
CA LEU A 124 -0.21 10.73 12.13
C LEU A 124 -1.50 11.55 12.00
N SER A 125 -1.80 12.04 10.79
CA SER A 125 -3.03 12.78 10.51
C SER A 125 -4.30 11.97 10.80
N LEU A 126 -4.26 10.63 10.71
CA LEU A 126 -5.39 9.77 11.05
C LEU A 126 -5.66 9.70 12.56
N ARG A 127 -4.71 10.12 13.40
CA ARG A 127 -4.92 10.21 14.86
C ARG A 127 -5.69 11.47 15.26
N ARG A 128 -5.83 12.44 14.36
CA ARG A 128 -6.58 13.66 14.64
C ARG A 128 -8.08 13.32 14.68
N TYR A 129 -8.69 13.50 15.85
CA TYR A 129 -10.13 13.37 15.98
C TYR A 129 -10.84 14.49 15.20
N ILE A 130 -11.84 14.11 14.40
CA ILE A 130 -12.75 15.04 13.73
C ILE A 130 -14.17 14.65 14.15
N PRO A 131 -14.97 15.57 14.71
CA PRO A 131 -16.35 15.30 15.06
C PRO A 131 -17.15 14.85 13.83
N LYS A 132 -18.02 13.85 14.01
CA LYS A 132 -18.83 13.29 12.91
C LYS A 132 -19.66 14.37 12.20
N ALA A 133 -20.25 15.30 12.94
CA ALA A 133 -21.04 16.41 12.39
C ALA A 133 -20.18 17.28 11.45
N VAL A 134 -18.97 17.66 11.87
CA VAL A 134 -18.04 18.46 11.05
C VAL A 134 -17.67 17.74 9.76
N ALA A 135 -17.32 16.46 9.84
CA ALA A 135 -16.99 15.67 8.65
C ALA A 135 -18.20 15.53 7.70
N ARG A 136 -19.41 15.34 8.24
CA ARG A 136 -20.63 15.24 7.45
C ARG A 136 -20.94 16.55 6.72
N THR A 137 -20.92 17.68 7.42
CA THR A 137 -21.15 18.99 6.80
C THR A 137 -20.12 19.31 5.72
N HIS A 138 -18.86 18.88 5.92
CA HIS A 138 -17.81 19.06 4.92
C HIS A 138 -18.11 18.34 3.60
N PHE A 139 -18.55 17.08 3.66
CA PHE A 139 -18.82 16.30 2.45
C PHE A 139 -20.23 16.53 1.90
N PHE A 140 -21.24 16.69 2.76
CA PHE A 140 -22.64 16.84 2.36
C PHE A 140 -23.25 18.09 3.02
N PRO A 141 -22.95 19.29 2.50
CA PRO A 141 -23.51 20.54 3.03
C PRO A 141 -25.01 20.58 2.76
N GLY A 142 -25.81 20.31 3.79
CA GLY A 142 -27.28 20.19 3.70
C GLY A 142 -27.84 18.89 4.28
N ALA A 143 -26.99 17.90 4.56
CA ALA A 143 -27.42 16.65 5.20
C ALA A 143 -27.79 16.80 6.69
N GLY A 144 -27.49 17.96 7.32
CA GLY A 144 -27.80 18.29 8.71
C GLY A 144 -27.26 17.28 9.75
N ASP A 145 -27.68 17.42 11.01
CA ASP A 145 -27.50 16.43 12.09
C ASP A 145 -28.40 15.19 11.88
N SER A 146 -28.67 14.82 10.62
CA SER A 146 -29.56 13.71 10.33
C SER A 146 -28.91 12.37 10.65
N GLU A 147 -29.75 11.40 11.00
CA GLU A 147 -29.50 9.95 11.08
C GLU A 147 -29.06 9.33 9.72
N ALA A 148 -28.52 10.14 8.81
CA ALA A 148 -28.04 9.70 7.51
C ALA A 148 -26.96 8.63 7.67
N LYS A 149 -27.09 7.57 6.88
CA LYS A 149 -26.08 6.50 6.83
C LYS A 149 -25.08 6.85 5.74
N LEU A 150 -23.80 6.83 6.06
CA LEU A 150 -22.72 7.06 5.10
C LEU A 150 -22.11 5.71 4.69
N VAL A 151 -22.05 5.46 3.39
CA VAL A 151 -21.29 4.37 2.80
C VAL A 151 -20.05 4.97 2.15
N LEU A 152 -18.87 4.60 2.65
CA LEU A 152 -17.59 4.91 2.04
C LEU A 152 -17.11 3.69 1.26
N VAL A 153 -16.95 3.84 -0.04
CA VAL A 153 -16.45 2.79 -0.95
C VAL A 153 -15.04 3.14 -1.38
N LEU A 154 -14.10 2.24 -1.11
CA LEU A 154 -12.67 2.42 -1.40
C LEU A 154 -12.22 1.36 -2.39
N GLY A 155 -11.77 1.80 -3.57
CA GLY A 155 -11.16 0.95 -4.60
C GLY A 155 -9.63 0.87 -4.50
N GLY A 156 -8.99 1.72 -3.69
CA GLY A 156 -7.54 1.88 -3.66
C GLY A 156 -7.06 2.83 -4.75
N SER A 157 -5.75 3.14 -4.78
CA SER A 157 -5.22 4.23 -5.63
C SER A 157 -5.49 4.05 -7.13
N SER A 158 -5.30 2.84 -7.65
CA SER A 158 -5.63 2.51 -9.06
C SER A 158 -7.12 2.21 -9.26
N GLY A 159 -7.87 2.03 -8.18
CA GLY A 159 -9.27 1.60 -8.22
C GLY A 159 -9.43 0.08 -8.25
N ALA A 160 -10.66 -0.35 -8.05
CA ALA A 160 -11.04 -1.76 -8.08
C ALA A 160 -12.21 -1.93 -9.04
N ASN A 161 -11.94 -2.39 -10.26
CA ASN A 161 -12.94 -2.48 -11.33
C ASN A 161 -14.19 -3.28 -10.92
N ALA A 162 -14.00 -4.42 -10.24
CA ALA A 162 -15.12 -5.23 -9.75
C ALA A 162 -16.03 -4.48 -8.77
N ILE A 163 -15.44 -3.68 -7.87
CA ILE A 163 -16.20 -2.82 -6.95
C ILE A 163 -16.90 -1.71 -7.72
N ASN A 164 -16.21 -1.11 -8.69
CA ASN A 164 -16.77 -0.01 -9.46
C ASN A 164 -17.98 -0.45 -10.28
N ILE A 165 -17.89 -1.58 -10.98
CA ILE A 165 -19.01 -2.16 -11.75
C ILE A 165 -20.18 -2.52 -10.82
N ALA A 166 -19.89 -3.16 -9.68
CA ALA A 166 -20.93 -3.53 -8.71
C ALA A 166 -21.67 -2.29 -8.20
N LEU A 167 -20.94 -1.24 -7.85
CA LEU A 167 -21.55 -0.02 -7.33
C LEU A 167 -22.26 0.79 -8.43
N LEU A 168 -21.73 0.82 -9.66
CA LEU A 168 -22.38 1.48 -10.80
C LEU A 168 -23.79 0.92 -11.06
N ASN A 169 -23.96 -0.38 -10.88
CA ASN A 169 -25.25 -1.06 -11.08
C ASN A 169 -26.24 -0.84 -9.92
N LEU A 170 -25.77 -0.43 -8.74
CA LEU A 170 -26.57 -0.39 -7.51
C LEU A 170 -26.79 1.00 -6.93
N TYR A 171 -25.87 1.95 -7.14
CA TYR A 171 -25.86 3.23 -6.41
C TYR A 171 -27.19 3.99 -6.54
N ASN A 172 -27.75 4.03 -7.75
CA ASN A 172 -28.97 4.79 -8.01
C ASN A 172 -30.17 4.17 -7.27
N LEU A 173 -30.31 2.84 -7.30
CA LEU A 173 -31.35 2.13 -6.54
C LEU A 173 -31.18 2.38 -5.04
N MET A 174 -29.95 2.26 -4.53
CA MET A 174 -29.64 2.47 -3.11
C MET A 174 -30.03 3.87 -2.63
N LEU A 175 -29.79 4.90 -3.44
CA LEU A 175 -30.11 6.30 -3.12
C LEU A 175 -31.62 6.60 -3.26
N LEU A 176 -32.31 5.94 -4.19
CA LEU A 176 -33.77 6.07 -4.36
C LEU A 176 -34.54 5.42 -3.21
N GLU A 177 -34.14 4.21 -2.78
CA GLU A 177 -34.80 3.48 -1.69
C GLU A 177 -34.52 4.11 -0.32
N ARG A 178 -33.35 4.73 -0.15
CA ARG A 178 -32.90 5.28 1.13
C ARG A 178 -32.52 6.74 0.98
N LYS A 179 -33.51 7.62 1.13
CA LYS A 179 -33.34 9.08 1.01
C LYS A 179 -32.28 9.67 1.96
N SER A 180 -32.02 9.02 3.09
CA SER A 180 -31.00 9.41 4.08
C SER A 180 -29.65 8.71 3.87
N LEU A 181 -29.44 7.97 2.77
CA LEU A 181 -28.16 7.37 2.45
C LEU A 181 -27.27 8.37 1.71
N CYS A 182 -26.02 8.49 2.16
CA CYS A 182 -24.96 9.20 1.47
C CYS A 182 -23.88 8.20 1.04
N ILE A 183 -23.31 8.41 -0.15
CA ILE A 183 -22.25 7.55 -0.70
C ILE A 183 -21.06 8.43 -1.06
N ILE A 184 -19.88 8.09 -0.53
CA ILE A 184 -18.60 8.57 -1.03
C ILE A 184 -17.94 7.38 -1.71
N TRP A 185 -17.66 7.50 -3.01
CA TRP A 185 -17.11 6.44 -3.82
C TRP A 185 -15.77 6.88 -4.41
N GLN A 186 -14.70 6.25 -3.93
CA GLN A 186 -13.37 6.40 -4.48
C GLN A 186 -13.15 5.35 -5.58
N THR A 187 -13.12 5.80 -6.83
CA THR A 187 -13.15 4.94 -8.03
C THR A 187 -11.75 4.50 -8.49
N GLY A 188 -10.70 5.20 -8.09
CA GLY A 188 -9.35 5.05 -8.64
C GLY A 188 -9.06 6.06 -9.74
N VAL A 189 -7.81 6.51 -9.82
CA VAL A 189 -7.36 7.52 -10.82
C VAL A 189 -7.57 7.05 -12.26
N GLU A 190 -7.45 5.75 -12.50
CA GLU A 190 -7.56 5.16 -13.84
C GLU A 190 -9.02 5.11 -14.31
N ALA A 191 -9.95 4.81 -13.41
CA ALA A 191 -11.37 4.65 -13.73
C ALA A 191 -12.21 5.91 -13.48
N PHE A 192 -11.65 6.97 -12.89
CA PHE A 192 -12.41 8.13 -12.44
C PHE A 192 -13.20 8.80 -13.56
N HIS A 193 -12.56 9.13 -14.69
CA HIS A 193 -13.22 9.80 -15.80
C HIS A 193 -14.32 8.96 -16.45
N GLU A 194 -14.09 7.65 -16.58
CA GLU A 194 -15.11 6.73 -17.08
C GLU A 194 -16.31 6.68 -16.13
N MET A 195 -16.08 6.48 -14.84
CA MET A 195 -17.15 6.41 -13.83
C MET A 195 -17.90 7.74 -13.73
N GLU A 196 -17.22 8.88 -13.79
CA GLU A 196 -17.82 10.21 -13.79
C GLU A 196 -18.76 10.41 -14.98
N SER A 197 -18.43 9.85 -16.15
CA SER A 197 -19.28 9.93 -17.35
C SER A 197 -20.55 9.05 -17.27
N LEU A 198 -20.48 7.94 -16.53
CA LEU A 198 -21.57 6.95 -16.42
C LEU A 198 -22.51 7.24 -15.24
N VAL A 199 -22.01 7.93 -14.21
CA VAL A 199 -22.78 8.23 -13.00
C VAL A 199 -23.62 9.49 -13.19
N LYS A 200 -24.89 9.41 -12.80
CA LYS A 200 -25.77 10.57 -12.75
C LYS A 200 -25.48 11.38 -11.48
N ASN A 201 -25.40 12.70 -11.64
CA ASN A 201 -25.26 13.62 -10.51
C ASN A 201 -26.40 13.42 -9.50
N HIS A 202 -26.05 13.23 -8.24
CA HIS A 202 -27.01 13.08 -7.14
C HIS A 202 -26.47 13.80 -5.88
N PRO A 203 -27.29 14.57 -5.14
CA PRO A 203 -26.82 15.39 -4.02
C PRO A 203 -26.16 14.57 -2.88
N ASN A 204 -26.57 13.31 -2.73
CA ASN A 204 -26.02 12.39 -1.73
C ASN A 204 -24.91 11.47 -2.26
N LEU A 205 -24.34 11.77 -3.43
CA LEU A 205 -23.27 10.99 -4.04
C LEU A 205 -22.05 11.87 -4.32
N ILE A 206 -20.89 11.41 -3.84
CA ILE A 206 -19.60 12.02 -4.16
C ILE A 206 -18.71 10.97 -4.81
N LEU A 207 -18.22 11.28 -6.00
CA LEU A 207 -17.15 10.53 -6.64
C LEU A 207 -15.80 11.16 -6.31
N LYS A 208 -14.79 10.32 -6.07
CA LYS A 208 -13.39 10.70 -5.88
C LYS A 208 -12.47 9.80 -6.71
N PRO A 209 -11.37 10.34 -7.24
CA PRO A 209 -10.33 9.52 -7.85
C PRO A 209 -9.61 8.67 -6.80
#